data_AF-V4TAQ4-F1
#
_entry.id   AF-V4TAQ4-F1
#
_cell.length_a   1.000
_cell.length_b   1.000
_cell.length_c   1.000
_cell.angle_alpha   90.00
_cell.angle_beta   90.00
_cell.angle_gamma   90.00
#
_symmetry.space_group_name_H-M   'P 1'
#
loop_
_entity.id
_entity.type
_entity.pdbx_description
1 polymer ?
#
loop_
_entity_poly.entity_id
_entity_poly.type
_entity_poly.pdbx_seq_one_letter_code
_entity_poly.pdbx_strand_id
1 'polypeptide(L)'
;MTKESEEMGLQSLSVRFTIFLSLSVTASTSASSSLFPSLKSPPPPLPSIPKATPSDLLSLLGPTSSINPLVAKELKSCFKFLVPFTPIKRPEIEFCDAFSYRRSLKDKKFNSDKSKIREDNELIWWPPEPVLELARLAVDSGGDPDAIYRALDPTMFPVPDVEGSKENKCELTRTPYGRRFISEDLNSYLRYLFDLIVARGPSVGLDVSLNRYDLFHGHLFLAVETGRLGILFHAREYPAYDKEKFPYNLGYCHKGSNVTYDDSMNLRNILWLAPLPSNSTKDWLAPGVLVVLDARPDGIIYRDLVPEYVKFVRTIYEDEFGDIVADVNYLNVGKPVPDYQIFIC
;
A
#
# COMPACT_ATOMS: atom_id res chain seq x y z
N MET A 1 -33.24 -50.60 43.32
CA MET A 1 -34.69 -50.56 43.57
C MET A 1 -34.91 -49.59 44.73
N THR A 2 -34.64 -48.30 44.56
CA THR A 2 -35.58 -47.17 44.25
C THR A 2 -34.79 -45.90 44.66
N LYS A 3 -35.00 -44.66 44.22
CA LYS A 3 -35.63 -43.97 43.09
C LYS A 3 -35.28 -42.47 43.32
N GLU A 4 -35.04 -41.70 42.25
CA GLU A 4 -35.08 -40.20 42.14
C GLU A 4 -34.07 -39.37 42.99
N SER A 5 -33.48 -38.24 42.55
CA SER A 5 -33.87 -37.11 41.67
C SER A 5 -32.58 -36.34 41.24
N GLU A 6 -32.41 -35.98 39.95
CA GLU A 6 -32.54 -34.61 39.34
C GLU A 6 -31.65 -33.54 40.00
N GLU A 7 -30.85 -32.71 39.32
CA GLU A 7 -31.16 -31.90 38.13
C GLU A 7 -29.84 -31.28 37.57
N MET A 8 -29.57 -31.41 36.27
CA MET A 8 -28.68 -30.52 35.51
C MET A 8 -29.43 -30.10 34.25
N GLY A 9 -30.13 -28.97 34.34
CA GLY A 9 -30.79 -28.34 33.21
C GLY A 9 -29.86 -27.34 32.53
N LEU A 10 -29.29 -27.73 31.40
CA LEU A 10 -28.70 -26.81 30.43
C LEU A 10 -29.80 -25.88 29.89
N GLN A 11 -29.75 -24.60 30.27
CA GLN A 11 -30.63 -23.58 29.71
C GLN A 11 -30.16 -23.22 28.28
N SER A 12 -30.95 -23.67 27.31
CA SER A 12 -30.90 -23.20 25.92
C SER A 12 -31.45 -21.78 25.85
N LEU A 13 -30.57 -20.80 25.63
CA LEU A 13 -30.95 -19.42 25.34
C LEU A 13 -31.39 -19.32 23.86
N SER A 14 -32.69 -19.35 23.64
CA SER A 14 -33.31 -19.03 22.35
C SER A 14 -33.20 -17.52 22.09
N VAL A 15 -32.21 -17.12 21.30
CA VAL A 15 -32.09 -15.74 20.81
C VAL A 15 -33.07 -15.57 19.65
N ARG A 16 -34.21 -14.91 19.90
CA ARG A 16 -35.18 -14.53 18.87
C ARG A 16 -34.72 -13.25 18.17
N PHE A 17 -34.23 -13.37 16.95
CA PHE A 17 -34.00 -12.23 16.07
C PHE A 17 -35.36 -11.70 15.58
N THR A 18 -35.66 -10.43 15.90
CA THR A 18 -36.80 -9.71 15.31
C THR A 18 -36.28 -8.84 14.18
N ILE A 19 -36.60 -9.22 12.94
CA ILE A 19 -36.29 -8.43 11.74
C ILE A 19 -37.49 -7.52 11.48
N PHE A 20 -37.32 -6.21 11.61
CA PHE A 20 -38.31 -5.23 11.18
C PHE A 20 -38.07 -4.88 9.71
N LEU A 21 -38.88 -5.45 8.81
CA LEU A 21 -38.96 -5.04 7.40
C LEU A 21 -40.08 -4.01 7.25
N SER A 22 -39.74 -2.75 6.98
CA SER A 22 -40.70 -1.71 6.58
C SER A 22 -40.77 -1.61 5.06
N LEU A 23 -41.80 -2.25 4.48
CA LEU A 23 -42.19 -2.09 3.07
C LEU A 23 -43.35 -1.10 3.01
N SER A 24 -43.09 0.11 2.53
CA SER A 24 -44.15 1.07 2.20
C SER A 24 -44.49 0.95 0.71
N VAL A 25 -45.57 0.22 0.41
CA VAL A 25 -46.24 0.23 -0.89
C VAL A 25 -47.32 1.29 -0.85
N THR A 26 -47.22 2.31 -1.70
CA THR A 26 -48.34 3.22 -1.98
C THR A 26 -48.67 3.13 -3.46
N ALA A 27 -49.84 2.57 -3.75
CA ALA A 27 -50.51 2.68 -5.03
C ALA A 27 -51.85 3.37 -4.77
N SER A 28 -52.07 4.54 -5.39
CA SER A 28 -53.40 5.11 -5.61
C SER A 28 -53.34 6.12 -6.74
N THR A 29 -54.10 5.82 -7.78
CA THR A 29 -54.46 6.65 -8.92
C THR A 29 -55.40 7.78 -8.53
N SER A 30 -55.30 8.94 -9.18
CA SER A 30 -56.46 9.71 -9.68
C SER A 30 -56.01 10.85 -10.59
N ALA A 31 -56.66 10.94 -11.75
CA ALA A 31 -56.50 11.98 -12.74
C ALA A 31 -57.05 13.32 -12.22
N SER A 32 -56.35 14.40 -12.49
CA SER A 32 -56.87 15.77 -12.41
C SER A 32 -56.20 16.56 -13.51
N SER A 33 -56.98 16.89 -14.54
CA SER A 33 -56.60 17.75 -15.65
C SER A 33 -56.42 19.18 -15.15
N SER A 34 -55.17 19.60 -14.99
CA SER A 34 -54.81 21.02 -14.92
C SER A 34 -53.75 21.34 -15.97
N LEU A 35 -54.02 22.42 -16.70
CA LEU A 35 -53.20 22.96 -17.77
C LEU A 35 -51.85 23.41 -17.20
N PHE A 36 -50.76 22.77 -17.64
CA PHE A 36 -49.39 23.23 -17.37
C PHE A 36 -48.77 23.83 -18.63
N PRO A 37 -48.08 24.98 -18.53
CA PRO A 37 -47.26 25.48 -19.63
C PRO A 37 -46.09 24.53 -19.87
N SER A 38 -45.69 24.39 -21.13
CA SER A 38 -44.58 23.56 -21.61
C SER A 38 -43.31 23.78 -20.75
N LEU A 39 -43.05 22.85 -19.84
CA LEU A 39 -41.74 22.70 -19.19
C LEU A 39 -40.80 22.09 -20.23
N LYS A 40 -39.84 22.90 -20.67
CA LYS A 40 -38.69 22.41 -21.43
C LYS A 40 -38.04 21.31 -20.62
N SER A 41 -37.86 20.14 -21.23
CA SER A 41 -37.05 19.05 -20.70
C SER A 41 -35.70 19.60 -20.23
N PRO A 42 -35.18 19.18 -19.06
CA PRO A 42 -33.81 19.50 -18.67
C PRO A 42 -32.86 19.10 -19.82
N PRO A 43 -31.80 19.88 -20.09
CA PRO A 43 -30.77 19.42 -21.00
C PRO A 43 -30.26 18.05 -20.52
N PRO A 44 -29.89 17.14 -21.44
CA PRO A 44 -29.29 15.87 -21.05
C PRO A 44 -28.09 16.17 -20.14
N PRO A 45 -27.85 15.37 -19.08
CA PRO A 45 -26.69 15.55 -18.24
C PRO A 45 -25.46 15.56 -19.14
N LEU A 46 -24.55 16.52 -18.93
CA LEU A 46 -23.27 16.51 -19.61
C LEU A 46 -22.65 15.11 -19.47
N PRO A 47 -22.01 14.57 -20.51
CA PRO A 47 -21.32 13.29 -20.40
C PRO A 47 -20.37 13.36 -19.20
N SER A 48 -20.60 12.49 -18.22
CA SER A 48 -19.79 12.44 -17.01
C SER A 48 -18.35 12.11 -17.41
N ILE A 49 -17.41 12.93 -17.00
CA ILE A 49 -15.98 12.65 -17.18
C ILE A 49 -15.71 11.29 -16.50
N PRO A 50 -15.15 10.30 -17.22
CA PRO A 50 -14.81 9.01 -16.64
C PRO A 50 -13.85 9.21 -15.45
N LYS A 51 -14.21 8.64 -14.29
CA LYS A 51 -13.38 8.68 -13.09
C LYS A 51 -12.43 7.48 -13.07
N ALA A 52 -11.20 7.69 -12.63
CA ALA A 52 -10.30 6.59 -12.29
C ALA A 52 -10.72 5.93 -10.98
N THR A 53 -10.47 4.64 -10.88
CA THR A 53 -10.52 3.87 -9.64
C THR A 53 -9.15 3.30 -9.31
N PRO A 54 -8.90 2.89 -8.05
CA PRO A 54 -7.70 2.15 -7.67
C PRO A 54 -7.53 0.85 -8.48
N SER A 55 -8.63 0.16 -8.80
CA SER A 55 -8.60 -1.04 -9.65
C SER A 55 -8.12 -0.74 -11.07
N ASP A 56 -8.51 0.41 -11.66
CA ASP A 56 -7.97 0.85 -12.95
C ASP A 56 -6.45 1.03 -12.88
N LEU A 57 -5.96 1.67 -11.80
CA LEU A 57 -4.53 1.86 -11.57
C LEU A 57 -3.78 0.52 -11.47
N LEU A 58 -4.27 -0.42 -10.65
CA LEU A 58 -3.65 -1.74 -10.49
C LEU A 58 -3.68 -2.56 -11.78
N SER A 59 -4.77 -2.47 -12.53
CA SER A 59 -4.93 -3.14 -13.83
C SER A 59 -3.91 -2.63 -14.87
N LEU A 60 -3.58 -1.33 -14.88
CA LEU A 60 -2.51 -0.79 -15.74
C LEU A 60 -1.11 -1.31 -15.39
N LEU A 61 -0.92 -1.71 -14.13
CA LEU A 61 0.33 -2.28 -13.61
C LEU A 61 0.30 -3.82 -13.59
N GLY A 62 -0.74 -4.42 -14.18
CA GLY A 62 -0.96 -5.85 -14.29
C GLY A 62 -0.99 -6.36 -15.75
N PRO A 63 -1.40 -7.61 -15.96
CA PRO A 63 -1.43 -8.24 -17.29
C PRO A 63 -2.60 -7.75 -18.17
N THR A 64 -3.68 -7.24 -17.57
CA THR A 64 -4.94 -6.92 -18.26
C THR A 64 -5.28 -5.44 -18.15
N SER A 65 -5.41 -4.75 -19.28
CA SER A 65 -5.84 -3.35 -19.33
C SER A 65 -7.16 -3.20 -20.09
N SER A 66 -8.27 -3.70 -19.55
CA SER A 66 -9.61 -3.38 -20.06
C SER A 66 -10.13 -2.11 -19.40
N ILE A 67 -9.44 -1.00 -19.62
CA ILE A 67 -9.73 0.28 -18.97
C ILE A 67 -10.10 1.29 -20.04
N ASN A 68 -10.94 2.27 -19.70
CA ASN A 68 -11.22 3.39 -20.57
C ASN A 68 -9.90 4.03 -21.08
N PRO A 69 -9.67 4.15 -22.40
CA PRO A 69 -8.40 4.63 -22.94
C PRO A 69 -7.99 6.03 -22.48
N LEU A 70 -8.95 6.91 -22.19
CA LEU A 70 -8.69 8.26 -21.69
C LEU A 70 -8.21 8.21 -20.23
N VAL A 71 -8.91 7.45 -19.38
CA VAL A 71 -8.50 7.19 -17.98
C VAL A 71 -7.12 6.55 -17.94
N ALA A 72 -6.88 5.54 -18.79
CA ALA A 72 -5.59 4.87 -18.90
C ALA A 72 -4.46 5.82 -19.29
N LYS A 73 -4.71 6.74 -20.23
CA LYS A 73 -3.73 7.75 -20.66
C LYS A 73 -3.42 8.74 -19.54
N GLU A 74 -4.44 9.25 -18.84
CA GLU A 74 -4.26 10.17 -17.73
C GLU A 74 -3.52 9.51 -16.56
N LEU A 75 -3.89 8.28 -16.18
CA LEU A 75 -3.21 7.54 -15.11
C LEU A 75 -1.75 7.29 -15.44
N LYS A 76 -1.44 6.83 -16.67
CA LYS A 76 -0.05 6.65 -17.12
C LYS A 76 0.77 7.94 -17.07
N SER A 77 0.13 9.09 -17.27
CA SER A 77 0.80 10.40 -17.16
C SER A 77 1.20 10.77 -15.73
N CYS A 78 0.58 10.12 -14.72
CA CYS A 78 0.88 10.27 -13.31
C CYS A 78 1.88 9.23 -12.79
N PHE A 79 2.32 8.26 -13.59
CA PHE A 79 3.27 7.24 -13.15
C PHE A 79 4.71 7.69 -13.33
N LYS A 80 5.48 7.68 -12.23
CA LYS A 80 6.91 7.94 -12.24
C LYS A 80 7.67 6.72 -11.73
N PHE A 81 8.11 5.89 -12.66
CA PHE A 81 8.75 4.61 -12.34
C PHE A 81 10.15 4.79 -11.74
N LEU A 82 10.38 4.23 -10.55
CA LEU A 82 11.72 4.12 -9.95
C LEU A 82 12.49 2.93 -10.54
N VAL A 83 11.76 1.90 -10.98
CA VAL A 83 12.27 0.81 -11.80
C VAL A 83 11.45 0.75 -13.09
N PRO A 84 12.08 0.71 -14.29
CA PRO A 84 11.34 0.66 -15.55
C PRO A 84 10.29 -0.46 -15.57
N PHE A 85 9.07 -0.14 -15.96
CA PHE A 85 7.99 -1.13 -16.12
C PHE A 85 8.06 -1.77 -17.51
N THR A 86 9.18 -2.42 -17.78
CA THR A 86 9.41 -3.18 -19.01
C THR A 86 10.32 -4.34 -18.65
N PRO A 87 9.76 -5.46 -18.15
CA PRO A 87 10.58 -6.62 -17.87
C PRO A 87 11.18 -7.08 -19.21
N ILE A 88 12.50 -7.03 -19.32
CA ILE A 88 13.18 -7.84 -20.32
C ILE A 88 12.75 -9.28 -19.97
N LYS A 89 12.29 -10.06 -20.97
CA LYS A 89 11.85 -11.45 -20.78
C LYS A 89 12.78 -12.13 -19.77
N ARG A 90 12.20 -12.76 -18.73
CA ARG A 90 12.95 -13.51 -17.70
C ARG A 90 14.01 -14.33 -18.44
N PRO A 91 15.31 -14.04 -18.30
CA PRO A 91 16.31 -14.91 -18.88
C PRO A 91 16.07 -16.28 -18.26
N GLU A 92 16.10 -17.33 -19.08
CA GLU A 92 16.08 -18.73 -18.65
C GLU A 92 17.35 -18.99 -17.83
N ILE A 93 17.39 -18.47 -16.60
CA ILE A 93 18.49 -18.67 -15.67
C ILE A 93 18.09 -19.88 -14.85
N GLU A 94 18.69 -21.02 -15.20
CA GLU A 94 18.89 -22.13 -14.27
C GLU A 94 19.35 -21.52 -12.94
N PHE A 95 18.62 -21.82 -11.86
CA PHE A 95 18.96 -21.45 -10.50
C PHE A 95 20.38 -21.97 -10.17
N CYS A 96 21.39 -21.22 -10.56
CA CYS A 96 22.75 -21.40 -10.09
C CYS A 96 22.88 -20.55 -8.84
N ASP A 97 23.55 -21.13 -7.84
CA ASP A 97 23.83 -20.72 -6.45
C ASP A 97 24.40 -19.29 -6.23
N ALA A 98 24.26 -18.39 -7.19
CA ALA A 98 24.84 -17.05 -7.20
C ALA A 98 24.19 -16.06 -6.23
N PHE A 99 23.01 -16.36 -5.67
CA PHE A 99 22.32 -15.49 -4.70
C PHE A 99 22.66 -15.82 -3.23
N SER A 100 23.79 -16.48 -2.99
CA SER A 100 24.40 -16.46 -1.66
C SER A 100 24.82 -15.03 -1.32
N TYR A 101 24.06 -14.37 -0.45
CA TYR A 101 24.38 -13.10 0.23
C TYR A 101 25.70 -13.13 1.04
N ARG A 102 26.48 -14.21 0.92
CA ARG A 102 27.85 -14.39 1.44
C ARG A 102 28.94 -14.00 0.45
N ARG A 103 28.65 -13.28 -0.64
CA ARG A 103 29.72 -12.58 -1.38
C ARG A 103 30.11 -11.33 -0.61
N SER A 104 30.94 -11.58 0.41
CA SER A 104 31.85 -10.66 1.11
C SER A 104 31.87 -9.24 0.53
N LEU A 105 31.47 -8.27 1.35
CA LEU A 105 31.65 -6.81 1.19
C LEU A 105 33.14 -6.37 1.07
N LYS A 106 34.04 -7.22 0.55
CA LYS A 106 35.47 -6.96 0.40
C LYS A 106 35.99 -6.88 -1.04
N ASP A 107 35.22 -7.23 -2.06
CA ASP A 107 35.69 -7.07 -3.45
C ASP A 107 35.17 -5.78 -4.08
N LYS A 108 35.63 -4.65 -3.54
CA LYS A 108 35.61 -3.36 -4.23
C LYS A 108 36.60 -3.38 -5.40
N LYS A 109 36.21 -3.95 -6.54
CA LYS A 109 36.89 -3.69 -7.82
C LYS A 109 35.91 -3.85 -9.00
N PHE A 110 35.51 -2.70 -9.54
CA PHE A 110 34.80 -2.52 -10.82
C PHE A 110 33.37 -3.09 -10.95
N ASN A 111 32.44 -2.76 -10.04
CA ASN A 111 31.03 -2.73 -10.41
C ASN A 111 30.71 -1.33 -10.96
N SER A 112 30.62 -1.21 -12.29
CA SER A 112 30.09 0.00 -12.93
C SER A 112 28.66 0.26 -12.43
N ASP A 113 28.26 1.52 -12.24
CA ASP A 113 26.92 1.91 -11.77
C ASP A 113 25.79 1.23 -12.59
N LYS A 114 26.06 0.91 -13.86
CA LYS A 114 25.14 0.17 -14.74
C LYS A 114 24.83 -1.26 -14.28
N SER A 115 25.80 -1.99 -13.72
CA SER A 115 25.58 -3.36 -13.21
C SER A 115 24.64 -3.33 -12.01
N LYS A 116 24.91 -2.42 -11.07
CA LYS A 116 24.09 -2.25 -9.87
C LYS A 116 22.65 -1.83 -10.24
N ILE A 117 22.48 -0.89 -11.15
CA ILE A 117 21.14 -0.48 -11.63
C ILE A 117 20.37 -1.67 -12.21
N ARG A 118 21.04 -2.53 -12.98
CA ARG A 118 20.42 -3.73 -13.54
C ARG A 118 20.04 -4.73 -12.45
N GLU A 119 20.96 -5.02 -11.52
CA GLU A 119 20.70 -5.91 -10.38
C GLU A 119 19.50 -5.43 -9.56
N ASP A 120 19.44 -4.14 -9.25
CA ASP A 120 18.32 -3.52 -8.53
C ASP A 120 17.00 -3.62 -9.31
N ASN A 121 17.03 -3.48 -10.64
CA ASN A 121 15.83 -3.66 -11.45
C ASN A 121 15.33 -5.10 -11.41
N GLU A 122 16.25 -6.07 -11.51
CA GLU A 122 15.91 -7.50 -11.41
C GLU A 122 15.31 -7.83 -10.03
N LEU A 123 15.84 -7.26 -8.95
CA LEU A 123 15.29 -7.47 -7.61
C LEU A 123 13.87 -6.93 -7.44
N ILE A 124 13.47 -5.89 -8.18
CA ILE A 124 12.09 -5.42 -8.16
C ILE A 124 11.20 -6.26 -9.07
N TRP A 125 11.66 -6.63 -10.27
CA TRP A 125 10.85 -7.45 -11.19
C TRP A 125 10.67 -8.88 -10.68
N TRP A 126 11.72 -9.45 -10.11
CA TRP A 126 11.86 -10.84 -9.69
C TRP A 126 12.60 -10.89 -8.34
N PRO A 127 11.92 -10.52 -7.23
CA PRO A 127 12.52 -10.51 -5.90
C PRO A 127 12.94 -11.91 -5.43
N PRO A 128 13.70 -12.00 -4.32
CA PRO A 128 14.13 -13.28 -3.76
C PRO A 128 12.96 -14.23 -3.42
N GLU A 129 13.26 -15.53 -3.38
CA GLU A 129 12.26 -16.60 -3.19
C GLU A 129 11.29 -16.35 -2.01
N PRO A 130 11.72 -15.89 -0.82
CA PRO A 130 10.78 -15.65 0.29
C PRO A 130 9.73 -14.57 -0.01
N VAL A 131 10.03 -13.61 -0.87
CA VAL A 131 9.08 -12.59 -1.33
C VAL A 131 8.11 -13.19 -2.35
N LEU A 132 8.62 -14.04 -3.25
CA LEU A 132 7.80 -14.77 -4.22
C LEU A 132 6.84 -15.74 -3.53
N GLU A 133 7.31 -16.46 -2.52
CA GLU A 133 6.47 -17.35 -1.69
C GLU A 133 5.37 -16.57 -0.98
N LEU A 134 5.68 -15.39 -0.41
CA LEU A 134 4.67 -14.55 0.22
C LEU A 134 3.64 -14.01 -0.78
N ALA A 135 4.09 -13.59 -1.97
CA ALA A 135 3.22 -13.13 -3.04
C ALA A 135 2.30 -14.25 -3.55
N ARG A 136 2.81 -15.48 -3.63
CA ARG A 136 2.02 -16.66 -3.97
C ARG A 136 1.02 -17.01 -2.87
N LEU A 137 1.45 -17.00 -1.61
CA LEU A 137 0.57 -17.22 -0.45
C LEU A 137 -0.61 -16.26 -0.43
N ALA A 138 -0.38 -14.98 -0.76
CA ALA A 138 -1.42 -13.95 -0.84
C ALA A 138 -2.53 -14.29 -1.85
N VAL A 139 -2.16 -14.81 -3.02
CA VAL A 139 -3.12 -15.17 -4.07
C VAL A 139 -3.76 -16.53 -3.79
N ASP A 140 -2.97 -17.52 -3.37
CA ASP A 140 -3.45 -18.88 -3.09
C ASP A 140 -4.39 -18.92 -1.88
N SER A 141 -4.28 -17.96 -0.95
CA SER A 141 -5.22 -17.78 0.16
C SER A 141 -6.53 -17.08 -0.24
N GLY A 142 -6.68 -16.70 -1.51
CA GLY A 142 -7.82 -15.92 -1.99
C GLY A 142 -7.82 -14.47 -1.50
N GLY A 143 -6.65 -13.92 -1.16
CA GLY A 143 -6.53 -12.58 -0.60
C GLY A 143 -6.82 -12.50 0.90
N ASP A 144 -6.73 -13.60 1.65
CA ASP A 144 -6.90 -13.61 3.12
C ASP A 144 -5.69 -12.93 3.82
N PRO A 145 -5.88 -11.77 4.48
CA PRO A 145 -4.81 -11.10 5.23
C PRO A 145 -4.22 -11.96 6.35
N ASP A 146 -5.01 -12.84 6.97
CA ASP A 146 -4.54 -13.69 8.07
C ASP A 146 -3.47 -14.68 7.59
N ALA A 147 -3.46 -15.04 6.31
CA ALA A 147 -2.41 -15.88 5.73
C ALA A 147 -1.04 -15.21 5.81
N ILE A 148 -0.99 -13.90 5.56
CA ILE A 148 0.24 -13.10 5.65
C ILE A 148 0.63 -12.89 7.12
N TYR A 149 -0.34 -12.62 8.00
CA TYR A 149 -0.09 -12.53 9.44
C TYR A 149 0.53 -13.79 10.03
N ARG A 150 0.12 -14.98 9.55
CA ARG A 150 0.69 -16.27 9.97
C ARG A 150 2.15 -16.46 9.56
N ALA A 151 2.68 -15.67 8.63
CA ALA A 151 4.09 -15.67 8.25
C ALA A 151 4.98 -14.81 9.16
N LEU A 152 4.38 -14.08 10.12
CA LEU A 152 5.11 -13.30 11.12
C LEU A 152 5.61 -14.19 12.25
N ASP A 153 6.79 -13.86 12.77
CA ASP A 153 7.29 -14.37 14.04
C ASP A 153 6.34 -13.91 15.16
N PRO A 154 5.83 -14.81 16.01
CA PRO A 154 4.94 -14.44 17.11
C PRO A 154 5.61 -13.57 18.17
N THR A 155 6.94 -13.47 18.17
CA THR A 155 7.73 -12.65 19.09
C THR A 155 7.43 -11.17 18.90
N MET A 156 7.04 -10.51 19.99
CA MET A 156 6.78 -9.07 20.02
C MET A 156 8.06 -8.33 20.41
N PHE A 157 8.51 -7.44 19.53
CA PHE A 157 9.69 -6.59 19.75
C PHE A 157 9.24 -5.18 20.16
N PRO A 158 9.77 -4.61 21.26
CA PRO A 158 9.42 -3.26 21.65
C PRO A 158 9.90 -2.25 20.59
N VAL A 159 9.05 -1.29 20.28
CA VAL A 159 9.38 -0.23 19.33
C VAL A 159 10.45 0.68 19.95
N PRO A 160 11.61 0.85 19.28
CA PRO A 160 12.69 1.68 19.78
C PRO A 160 12.28 3.15 19.81
N ASP A 161 12.97 3.94 20.64
CA ASP A 161 12.88 5.39 20.54
C ASP A 161 13.69 5.85 19.33
N VAL A 162 13.01 6.42 18.33
CA VAL A 162 13.63 6.84 17.06
C VAL A 162 13.78 8.35 17.10
N GLU A 163 15.01 8.83 17.01
CA GLU A 163 15.33 10.27 16.93
C GLU A 163 14.68 11.09 18.07
N GLY A 164 14.61 10.52 19.26
CA GLY A 164 14.00 11.15 20.44
C GLY A 164 12.48 11.37 20.30
N SER A 165 11.79 10.55 19.51
CA SER A 165 10.34 10.66 19.27
C SER A 165 9.54 10.64 20.58
N LYS A 166 9.99 9.89 21.58
CA LYS A 166 9.32 9.80 22.88
C LYS A 166 9.29 11.13 23.64
N GLU A 167 10.31 11.98 23.51
CA GLU A 167 10.31 13.31 24.12
C GLU A 167 9.15 14.18 23.61
N ASN A 168 8.76 13.96 22.36
CA ASN A 168 7.65 14.65 21.71
C ASN A 168 6.29 13.98 21.93
N LYS A 169 6.23 12.85 22.64
CA LYS A 169 5.06 11.95 22.74
C LYS A 169 4.60 11.41 21.39
N CYS A 170 5.55 11.24 20.46
CA CYS A 170 5.26 10.70 19.14
C CYS A 170 5.25 9.16 19.18
N GLU A 171 4.17 8.58 18.68
CA GLU A 171 4.00 7.15 18.46
C GLU A 171 4.02 6.90 16.95
N LEU A 172 5.14 6.41 16.43
CA LEU A 172 5.34 6.18 14.99
C LEU A 172 4.65 4.92 14.47
N THR A 173 4.23 4.05 15.38
CA THR A 173 3.64 2.75 15.07
C THR A 173 2.29 2.64 15.78
N ARG A 174 1.37 1.85 15.21
CA ARG A 174 0.04 1.61 15.77
C ARG A 174 0.07 1.02 17.18
N THR A 175 1.09 0.22 17.47
CA THR A 175 1.31 -0.45 18.76
C THR A 175 2.70 -0.14 19.31
N PRO A 176 2.92 -0.21 20.63
CA PRO A 176 4.24 0.03 21.24
C PRO A 176 5.24 -1.12 21.00
N TYR A 177 4.82 -2.15 20.28
CA TYR A 177 5.60 -3.29 19.84
C TYR A 177 5.31 -3.55 18.36
N GLY A 178 6.23 -4.22 17.67
CA GLY A 178 6.01 -4.76 16.33
C GLY A 178 6.50 -6.20 16.24
N ARG A 179 6.17 -6.85 15.13
CA ARG A 179 6.64 -8.18 14.76
C ARG A 179 7.55 -8.10 13.54
N ARG A 180 8.08 -9.23 13.13
CA ARG A 180 8.89 -9.39 11.93
C ARG A 180 8.43 -10.63 11.19
N PHE A 181 8.75 -10.75 9.92
CA PHE A 181 8.56 -12.04 9.24
C PHE A 181 9.53 -13.08 9.79
N ILE A 182 9.13 -14.36 9.80
CA ILE A 182 10.01 -15.48 10.18
C ILE A 182 11.25 -15.53 9.24
N SER A 183 11.07 -15.16 7.97
CA SER A 183 12.16 -15.08 6.99
C SER A 183 12.98 -13.79 7.15
N GLU A 184 14.25 -13.92 7.51
CA GLU A 184 15.20 -12.80 7.58
C GLU A 184 15.43 -12.13 6.22
N ASP A 185 15.44 -12.92 5.14
CA ASP A 185 15.60 -12.44 3.76
C ASP A 185 14.41 -11.54 3.35
N LEU A 186 13.19 -11.91 3.74
CA LEU A 186 12.00 -11.08 3.51
C LEU A 186 12.09 -9.75 4.25
N ASN A 187 12.49 -9.76 5.53
CA ASN A 187 12.71 -8.53 6.30
C ASN A 187 13.81 -7.65 5.65
N SER A 188 14.88 -8.27 5.16
CA SER A 188 15.99 -7.58 4.49
C SER A 188 15.54 -6.96 3.16
N TYR A 189 14.67 -7.65 2.42
CA TYR A 189 14.09 -7.13 1.19
C TYR A 189 13.16 -5.93 1.46
N LEU A 190 12.34 -5.97 2.51
CA LEU A 190 11.50 -4.83 2.89
C LEU A 190 12.34 -3.59 3.21
N ARG A 191 13.42 -3.76 3.99
CA ARG A 191 14.42 -2.70 4.20
C ARG A 191 15.01 -2.20 2.88
N TYR A 192 15.39 -3.12 2.00
CA TYR A 192 15.95 -2.78 0.70
C TYR A 192 15.00 -1.88 -0.13
N LEU A 193 13.68 -2.08 -0.05
CA LEU A 193 12.72 -1.19 -0.71
C LEU A 193 12.83 0.26 -0.22
N PHE A 194 12.92 0.49 1.09
CA PHE A 194 13.12 1.82 1.67
C PHE A 194 14.43 2.46 1.17
N ASP A 195 15.53 1.72 1.25
CA ASP A 195 16.85 2.17 0.78
C ASP A 195 16.84 2.49 -0.72
N LEU A 196 16.14 1.68 -1.53
CA LEU A 196 16.03 1.87 -2.98
C LEU A 196 15.19 3.10 -3.35
N ILE A 197 14.10 3.35 -2.62
CA ILE A 197 13.26 4.54 -2.82
C ILE A 197 14.08 5.80 -2.59
N VAL A 198 14.87 5.86 -1.52
CA VAL A 198 15.78 6.99 -1.23
C VAL A 198 16.82 7.15 -2.34
N ALA A 199 17.44 6.04 -2.76
CA ALA A 199 18.49 6.07 -3.77
C ALA A 199 17.98 6.52 -5.16
N ARG A 200 16.73 6.21 -5.51
CA ARG A 200 16.19 6.43 -6.86
C ARG A 200 15.16 7.56 -6.94
N GLY A 201 14.56 7.96 -5.83
CA GLY A 201 13.59 9.06 -5.76
C GLY A 201 14.06 10.33 -6.47
N PRO A 202 15.32 10.79 -6.29
CA PRO A 202 15.79 12.00 -6.96
C PRO A 202 15.68 11.97 -8.49
N SER A 203 15.75 10.78 -9.11
CA SER A 203 15.60 10.63 -10.57
C SER A 203 14.20 10.99 -11.10
N VAL A 204 13.20 11.00 -10.23
CA VAL A 204 11.81 11.37 -10.55
C VAL A 204 11.36 12.67 -9.86
N GLY A 205 12.29 13.37 -9.21
CA GLY A 205 12.04 14.61 -8.45
C GLY A 205 11.56 14.38 -7.01
N LEU A 206 11.66 13.17 -6.48
CA LEU A 206 11.31 12.82 -5.10
C LEU A 206 12.57 12.73 -4.24
N ASP A 207 12.93 13.82 -3.56
CA ASP A 207 14.01 13.78 -2.57
C ASP A 207 13.43 13.44 -1.20
N VAL A 208 13.86 12.30 -0.64
CA VAL A 208 13.34 11.74 0.62
C VAL A 208 14.47 11.17 1.46
N SER A 209 14.20 11.06 2.76
CA SER A 209 15.13 10.64 3.78
C SER A 209 14.47 9.65 4.75
N LEU A 210 15.25 8.69 5.27
CA LEU A 210 14.76 7.72 6.24
C LEU A 210 14.90 8.29 7.66
N ASN A 211 13.85 9.00 8.07
CA ASN A 211 13.70 9.56 9.41
C ASN A 211 12.22 9.58 9.79
N ARG A 212 11.93 9.93 11.05
CA ARG A 212 10.56 9.87 11.58
C ARG A 212 9.58 10.89 11.00
N TYR A 213 10.04 11.85 10.19
CA TYR A 213 9.21 12.90 9.59
C TYR A 213 8.86 12.63 8.13
N ASP A 214 9.67 11.81 7.46
CA ASP A 214 9.63 11.59 6.02
C ASP A 214 9.30 10.12 5.74
N LEU A 215 10.12 9.40 4.98
CA LEU A 215 9.84 8.02 4.61
C LEU A 215 10.24 7.06 5.74
N PHE A 216 9.28 6.65 6.56
CA PHE A 216 9.48 5.65 7.61
C PHE A 216 8.46 4.52 7.62
N HIS A 217 7.37 4.59 6.83
CA HIS A 217 6.40 3.50 6.81
C HIS A 217 5.72 3.34 5.44
N GLY A 218 5.01 2.22 5.32
CA GLY A 218 4.03 1.97 4.29
C GLY A 218 3.03 0.91 4.73
N HIS A 219 1.95 0.77 3.99
CA HIS A 219 0.84 -0.11 4.33
C HIS A 219 0.85 -1.32 3.40
N LEU A 220 1.00 -2.52 3.97
CA LEU A 220 0.90 -3.79 3.27
C LEU A 220 -0.57 -4.10 3.02
N PHE A 221 -0.93 -4.36 1.76
CA PHE A 221 -2.31 -4.66 1.36
C PHE A 221 -2.35 -5.82 0.36
N LEU A 222 -3.54 -6.43 0.25
CA LEU A 222 -3.86 -7.42 -0.76
C LEU A 222 -4.87 -6.81 -1.74
N ALA A 223 -4.47 -6.68 -3.01
CA ALA A 223 -5.28 -6.03 -4.03
C ALA A 223 -6.63 -6.73 -4.23
N VAL A 224 -7.71 -5.94 -4.33
CA VAL A 224 -9.05 -6.45 -4.65
C VAL A 224 -9.00 -7.29 -5.94
N GLU A 225 -9.81 -8.35 -5.98
CA GLU A 225 -9.99 -9.29 -7.10
C GLU A 225 -8.81 -10.22 -7.39
N THR A 226 -7.56 -9.74 -7.24
CA THR A 226 -6.37 -10.50 -7.62
C THR A 226 -5.62 -11.11 -6.44
N GLY A 227 -5.82 -10.57 -5.22
CA GLY A 227 -5.02 -10.93 -4.04
C GLY A 227 -3.55 -10.52 -4.16
N ARG A 228 -3.21 -9.67 -5.14
CA ARG A 228 -1.81 -9.26 -5.39
C ARG A 228 -1.26 -8.51 -4.19
N LEU A 229 -0.14 -8.99 -3.67
CA LEU A 229 0.57 -8.34 -2.57
C LEU A 229 1.13 -6.98 -3.02
N GLY A 230 0.85 -5.93 -2.25
CA GLY A 230 1.35 -4.58 -2.49
C GLY A 230 1.71 -3.85 -1.21
N ILE A 231 2.55 -2.81 -1.34
CA ILE A 231 2.86 -1.87 -0.26
C ILE A 231 2.66 -0.46 -0.81
N LEU A 232 1.85 0.34 -0.10
CA LEU A 232 1.73 1.78 -0.33
C LEU A 232 2.59 2.52 0.70
N PHE A 233 3.71 3.09 0.27
CA PHE A 233 4.57 3.91 1.13
C PHE A 233 4.12 5.37 1.11
N HIS A 234 4.31 6.02 2.26
CA HIS A 234 4.14 7.45 2.41
C HIS A 234 5.45 8.11 2.76
N ALA A 235 5.91 8.97 1.86
CA ALA A 235 6.97 9.92 2.15
C ALA A 235 6.38 11.25 2.63
N ARG A 236 7.25 12.15 3.10
CA ARG A 236 6.92 13.50 3.57
C ARG A 236 5.74 13.50 4.54
N GLU A 237 5.74 12.53 5.44
CA GLU A 237 4.61 12.21 6.31
C GLU A 237 4.18 13.38 7.19
N TYR A 238 5.17 14.10 7.72
CA TYR A 238 4.94 15.22 8.62
C TYR A 238 5.59 16.49 8.07
N PRO A 239 4.98 17.21 7.11
CA PRO A 239 5.47 18.52 6.68
C PRO A 239 5.54 19.49 7.85
N ALA A 240 6.59 20.30 7.90
CA ALA A 240 6.84 21.27 8.95
C ALA A 240 5.74 22.36 8.98
N TYR A 241 5.32 22.73 10.19
CA TYR A 241 4.34 23.78 10.41
C TYR A 241 4.86 25.10 9.84
N ASP A 242 4.07 25.69 8.95
CA ASP A 242 4.31 27.01 8.41
C ASP A 242 2.98 27.76 8.39
N LYS A 243 2.92 28.91 9.06
CA LYS A 243 1.67 29.67 9.21
C LYS A 243 1.08 30.12 7.87
N GLU A 244 1.91 30.28 6.84
CA GLU A 244 1.50 30.78 5.52
C GLU A 244 1.30 29.64 4.52
N LYS A 245 2.18 28.63 4.54
CA LYS A 245 2.20 27.53 3.55
C LYS A 245 1.48 26.27 4.03
N PHE A 246 1.61 25.92 5.31
CA PHE A 246 1.07 24.68 5.88
C PHE A 246 0.60 24.90 7.34
N PRO A 247 -0.53 25.61 7.54
CA PRO A 247 -1.00 26.00 8.86
C PRO A 247 -1.73 24.87 9.60
N TYR A 248 -1.34 23.61 9.37
CA TYR A 248 -1.98 22.42 9.93
C TYR A 248 -1.14 21.82 11.05
N ASN A 249 -1.79 21.49 12.17
CA ASN A 249 -1.14 20.78 13.27
C ASN A 249 -1.45 19.28 13.20
N LEU A 250 -0.49 18.50 12.70
CA LEU A 250 -0.59 17.03 12.59
C LEU A 250 -0.27 16.28 13.90
N GLY A 251 -0.20 16.96 15.04
CA GLY A 251 -0.03 16.34 16.35
C GLY A 251 1.43 16.16 16.78
N TYR A 252 1.68 15.18 17.64
CA TYR A 252 2.94 15.02 18.37
C TYR A 252 4.12 14.61 17.47
N CYS A 253 3.89 13.76 16.47
CA CYS A 253 4.93 13.28 15.58
C CYS A 253 5.49 14.33 14.63
N HIS A 254 4.70 15.37 14.35
CA HIS A 254 5.10 16.50 13.53
C HIS A 254 6.04 17.49 14.25
N LYS A 255 6.11 17.48 15.59
CA LYS A 255 6.95 18.41 16.35
C LYS A 255 8.43 18.29 15.96
N GLY A 256 9.00 19.42 15.52
CA GLY A 256 10.41 19.50 15.14
C GLY A 256 10.71 19.03 13.73
N SER A 257 9.68 18.76 12.91
CA SER A 257 9.87 18.41 11.50
C SER A 257 10.58 19.51 10.72
N ASN A 258 11.43 19.08 9.79
CA ASN A 258 12.12 19.91 8.80
C ASN A 258 11.63 19.62 7.37
N VAL A 259 10.63 18.77 7.20
CA VAL A 259 10.09 18.42 5.88
C VAL A 259 9.39 19.64 5.30
N THR A 260 9.88 20.12 4.16
CA THR A 260 9.29 21.32 3.54
C THR A 260 7.97 20.96 2.86
N TYR A 261 6.94 21.76 3.11
CA TYR A 261 5.68 21.72 2.36
C TYR A 261 5.81 22.52 1.06
N ASP A 262 5.99 21.80 -0.05
CA ASP A 262 6.10 22.35 -1.40
C ASP A 262 5.50 21.39 -2.44
N ASP A 263 5.77 21.60 -3.72
CA ASP A 263 5.20 20.78 -4.77
C ASP A 263 5.58 19.30 -4.65
N SER A 264 6.74 18.93 -4.10
CA SER A 264 7.15 17.53 -3.94
C SER A 264 6.14 16.66 -3.17
N MET A 265 5.19 17.27 -2.45
CA MET A 265 4.06 16.58 -1.83
C MET A 265 3.22 15.76 -2.82
N ASN A 266 3.16 16.09 -4.12
CA ASN A 266 2.45 15.22 -5.08
C ASN A 266 3.18 13.91 -5.37
N LEU A 267 4.45 13.76 -4.99
CA LEU A 267 5.22 12.55 -5.24
C LEU A 267 5.30 11.63 -4.03
N ARG A 268 4.53 11.90 -2.97
CA ARG A 268 4.69 11.21 -1.69
C ARG A 268 4.16 9.78 -1.64
N ASN A 269 3.24 9.41 -2.54
CA ASN A 269 2.66 8.08 -2.58
C ASN A 269 3.53 7.20 -3.48
N ILE A 270 4.20 6.21 -2.90
CA ILE A 270 5.01 5.24 -3.66
C ILE A 270 4.34 3.88 -3.56
N LEU A 271 4.05 3.28 -4.71
CA LEU A 271 3.44 1.97 -4.79
C LEU A 271 4.49 0.93 -5.19
N TRP A 272 4.63 -0.09 -4.35
CA TRP A 272 5.28 -1.34 -4.70
C TRP A 272 4.23 -2.43 -4.89
N LEU A 273 4.37 -3.23 -5.95
CA LEU A 273 3.58 -4.43 -6.17
C LEU A 273 4.53 -5.61 -6.32
N ALA A 274 4.29 -6.69 -5.59
CA ALA A 274 4.99 -7.95 -5.81
C ALA A 274 4.64 -8.51 -7.20
N PRO A 275 5.45 -9.43 -7.75
CA PRO A 275 5.04 -10.16 -8.96
C PRO A 275 3.68 -10.85 -8.74
N LEU A 276 2.84 -10.87 -9.78
CA LEU A 276 1.53 -11.51 -9.73
C LEU A 276 1.67 -12.96 -10.19
N PRO A 277 1.44 -13.97 -9.34
CA PRO A 277 1.52 -15.38 -9.75
C PRO A 277 0.41 -15.72 -10.74
N SER A 278 0.68 -16.72 -11.58
CA SER A 278 -0.36 -17.37 -12.38
C SER A 278 -0.91 -18.61 -11.66
N ASN A 279 -1.91 -19.24 -12.27
CA ASN A 279 -2.45 -20.53 -11.81
C ASN A 279 -1.42 -21.68 -11.88
N SER A 280 -0.31 -21.49 -12.60
CA SER A 280 0.82 -22.43 -12.63
C SER A 280 1.78 -22.13 -11.50
N THR A 281 2.38 -23.15 -10.89
CA THR A 281 3.33 -23.01 -9.77
C THR A 281 4.65 -22.32 -10.15
N LYS A 282 4.96 -22.21 -11.43
CA LYS A 282 6.25 -21.68 -11.92
C LYS A 282 6.15 -20.37 -12.71
N ASP A 283 4.94 -19.97 -13.09
CA ASP A 283 4.72 -18.86 -14.00
C ASP A 283 4.06 -17.66 -13.30
N TRP A 284 4.38 -16.46 -13.80
CA TRP A 284 3.96 -15.18 -13.26
C TRP A 284 3.26 -14.37 -14.35
N LEU A 285 2.10 -13.80 -14.03
CA LEU A 285 1.29 -12.99 -14.95
C LEU A 285 1.84 -11.57 -15.11
N ALA A 286 2.46 -11.02 -14.08
CA ALA A 286 3.08 -9.70 -14.11
C ALA A 286 4.35 -9.66 -13.25
N PRO A 287 5.38 -8.88 -13.64
CA PRO A 287 6.56 -8.66 -12.81
C PRO A 287 6.22 -7.76 -11.62
N GLY A 288 7.12 -7.68 -10.64
CA GLY A 288 7.03 -6.66 -9.60
C GLY A 288 7.23 -5.25 -10.15
N VAL A 289 6.71 -4.26 -9.42
CA VAL A 289 6.65 -2.85 -9.83
C VAL A 289 7.05 -1.96 -8.67
N LEU A 290 7.79 -0.88 -8.94
CA LEU A 290 8.04 0.20 -8.00
C LEU A 290 7.86 1.54 -8.70
N VAL A 291 6.80 2.27 -8.31
CA VAL A 291 6.33 3.47 -9.01
C VAL A 291 5.86 4.54 -8.03
N VAL A 292 6.21 5.79 -8.30
CA VAL A 292 5.65 6.95 -7.61
C VAL A 292 4.37 7.38 -8.31
N LEU A 293 3.32 7.64 -7.53
CA LEU A 293 2.01 8.07 -7.99
C LEU A 293 1.90 9.60 -7.87
N ASP A 294 2.08 10.30 -8.98
CA ASP A 294 2.04 11.77 -9.04
C ASP A 294 0.61 12.30 -8.87
N ALA A 295 0.32 12.76 -7.66
CA ALA A 295 -0.93 13.39 -7.26
C ALA A 295 -0.91 14.92 -7.46
N ARG A 296 -0.37 15.40 -8.59
CA ARG A 296 -0.42 16.84 -8.93
C ARG A 296 -1.86 17.34 -9.07
N PRO A 297 -2.14 18.62 -8.74
CA PRO A 297 -3.52 19.09 -8.57
C PRO A 297 -4.39 19.02 -9.83
N ASP A 298 -3.77 19.07 -11.01
CA ASP A 298 -4.40 18.92 -12.33
C ASP A 298 -4.47 17.46 -12.82
N GLY A 299 -3.89 16.52 -12.07
CA GLY A 299 -3.80 15.11 -12.43
C GLY A 299 -4.99 14.27 -11.96
N ILE A 300 -5.25 13.19 -12.69
CA ILE A 300 -6.36 12.27 -12.40
C ILE A 300 -6.25 11.60 -11.03
N ILE A 301 -5.03 11.29 -10.57
CA ILE A 301 -4.82 10.69 -9.24
C ILE A 301 -5.29 11.64 -8.14
N TYR A 302 -4.91 12.92 -8.21
CA TYR A 302 -5.36 13.92 -7.23
C TYR A 302 -6.87 14.16 -7.27
N ARG A 303 -7.43 14.16 -8.49
CA ARG A 303 -8.86 14.41 -8.73
C ARG A 303 -9.73 13.28 -8.18
N ASP A 304 -9.35 12.03 -8.44
CA ASP A 304 -10.23 10.87 -8.30
C ASP A 304 -9.83 9.93 -7.15
N LEU A 305 -8.55 9.85 -6.78
CA LEU A 305 -8.01 8.88 -5.81
C LEU A 305 -7.49 9.51 -4.51
N VAL A 306 -7.50 10.84 -4.38
CA VAL A 306 -7.12 11.52 -3.14
C VAL A 306 -8.40 12.03 -2.46
N PRO A 307 -8.76 11.50 -1.28
CA PRO A 307 -9.95 11.95 -0.59
C PRO A 307 -9.91 13.43 -0.21
N GLU A 308 -11.06 14.09 -0.25
CA GLU A 308 -11.18 15.54 -0.08
C GLU A 308 -10.51 16.04 1.21
N TYR A 309 -10.65 15.30 2.30
CA TYR A 309 -10.14 15.68 3.62
C TYR A 309 -8.62 15.57 3.75
N VAL A 310 -7.92 14.91 2.82
CA VAL A 310 -6.44 14.81 2.79
C VAL A 310 -5.83 15.43 1.54
N LYS A 311 -6.62 16.10 0.69
CA LYS A 311 -6.11 16.78 -0.52
C LYS A 311 -4.97 17.75 -0.26
N PHE A 312 -4.95 18.37 0.92
CA PHE A 312 -3.87 19.28 1.32
C PHE A 312 -2.52 18.56 1.49
N VAL A 313 -2.50 17.29 1.86
CA VAL A 313 -1.27 16.47 1.95
C VAL A 313 -1.15 15.43 0.84
N ARG A 314 -2.14 15.34 -0.05
CA ARG A 314 -2.12 14.52 -1.28
C ARG A 314 -1.96 13.01 -1.01
N THR A 315 -2.48 12.52 0.12
CA THR A 315 -2.43 11.10 0.51
C THR A 315 -3.47 10.29 -0.26
N ILE A 316 -3.06 9.14 -0.80
CA ILE A 316 -3.97 8.07 -1.20
C ILE A 316 -4.05 7.09 -0.03
N TYR A 317 -5.23 6.61 0.34
CA TYR A 317 -5.35 5.60 1.39
C TYR A 317 -5.26 4.19 0.80
N GLU A 318 -4.67 3.30 1.58
CA GLU A 318 -4.41 1.90 1.23
C GLU A 318 -5.69 1.06 1.14
N ASP A 319 -6.75 1.42 1.89
CA ASP A 319 -8.05 0.74 1.88
C ASP A 319 -8.75 0.84 0.52
N GLU A 320 -8.39 1.83 -0.28
CA GLU A 320 -8.88 1.97 -1.64
C GLU A 320 -8.32 0.88 -2.59
N PHE A 321 -7.14 0.32 -2.28
CA PHE A 321 -6.51 -0.72 -3.11
C PHE A 321 -6.93 -2.16 -2.76
N GLY A 322 -7.36 -2.39 -1.52
CA GLY A 322 -7.88 -3.68 -1.07
C GLY A 322 -7.76 -3.92 0.43
N ASP A 323 -7.63 -5.19 0.81
CA ASP A 323 -7.64 -5.57 2.22
C ASP A 323 -6.29 -5.22 2.87
N ILE A 324 -6.34 -4.35 3.87
CA ILE A 324 -5.16 -3.95 4.64
C ILE A 324 -4.68 -5.13 5.47
N VAL A 325 -3.41 -5.46 5.32
CA VAL A 325 -2.75 -6.46 6.14
C VAL A 325 -2.15 -5.77 7.36
N ALA A 326 -1.06 -5.02 7.22
CA ALA A 326 -0.29 -4.50 8.34
C ALA A 326 0.54 -3.27 7.92
N ASP A 327 0.99 -2.49 8.90
CA ASP A 327 1.93 -1.41 8.64
C ASP A 327 3.37 -1.96 8.63
N VAL A 328 4.16 -1.57 7.63
CA VAL A 328 5.58 -1.88 7.51
C VAL A 328 6.37 -0.63 7.86
N ASN A 329 7.10 -0.67 8.98
CA ASN A 329 7.81 0.48 9.52
C ASN A 329 9.32 0.28 9.42
N TYR A 330 10.01 1.25 8.83
CA TYR A 330 11.45 1.41 8.87
C TYR A 330 11.84 2.38 10.00
N LEU A 331 12.44 1.84 11.06
CA LEU A 331 12.85 2.59 12.24
C LEU A 331 14.37 2.72 12.29
N ASN A 332 14.86 3.92 12.00
CA ASN A 332 16.28 4.21 11.95
C ASN A 332 16.87 4.39 13.37
N VAL A 333 17.38 3.31 13.95
CA VAL A 333 17.94 3.32 15.31
C VAL A 333 19.43 3.66 15.40
N GLY A 334 20.10 3.95 14.28
CA GLY A 334 21.51 4.39 14.26
C GLY A 334 22.54 3.43 14.86
N LYS A 335 22.20 2.15 15.12
CA LYS A 335 23.08 1.18 15.79
C LYS A 335 23.98 0.42 14.78
N PRO A 336 25.17 -0.07 15.20
CA PRO A 336 26.08 -0.84 14.34
C PRO A 336 25.55 -2.20 13.89
N VAL A 337 24.51 -2.74 14.55
CA VAL A 337 23.95 -4.06 14.25
C VAL A 337 22.64 -3.88 13.47
N PRO A 338 22.58 -4.30 12.19
CA PRO A 338 21.51 -3.97 11.24
C PRO A 338 20.16 -4.67 11.42
N ASP A 339 19.98 -5.48 12.47
CA ASP A 339 18.89 -6.48 12.48
C ASP A 339 17.53 -5.98 12.96
N TYR A 340 17.36 -4.71 13.36
CA TYR A 340 16.10 -4.22 13.97
C TYR A 340 15.58 -2.94 13.35
N GLN A 341 15.50 -2.87 12.03
CA GLN A 341 14.97 -1.68 11.36
C GLN A 341 13.56 -1.88 10.82
N ILE A 342 13.13 -3.12 10.54
CA ILE A 342 11.78 -3.40 10.06
C ILE A 342 10.89 -3.90 11.19
N PHE A 343 9.73 -3.26 11.34
CA PHE A 343 8.67 -3.62 12.29
C PHE A 343 7.33 -3.69 11.56
N ILE A 344 6.62 -4.79 11.76
CA ILE A 344 5.27 -5.03 11.24
C ILE A 344 4.26 -4.85 12.37
N CYS A 345 3.26 -3.97 12.23
CA CYS A 345 2.27 -3.71 13.28
C CYS A 345 0.83 -3.61 12.81
#